data_AF-A0A931EJ80-F1
#
_entry.id   AF-A0A931EJ80-F1
#
_cell.length_a   1.000
_cell.length_b   1.000
_cell.length_c   1.000
_cell.angle_alpha   90.00
_cell.angle_beta   90.00
_cell.angle_gamma   90.00
#
_symmetry.space_group_name_H-M   'P 1'
#
loop_
_entity.id
_entity.type
_entity.pdbx_description
1 polymer ?
#
loop_
_entity_poly.entity_id
_entity_poly.type
_entity_poly.pdbx_seq_one_letter_code
_entity_poly.pdbx_strand_id
1 'polypeptide(L)'
;MSQACNKIVPTDDDLQMDTKNSSMKVAAGEQYLASAQLSLAAYQLEQFGSAQEVKVHLRAATYHLERSIGNYDKALSLLRPAKITEEAKNWLREFDYDRFFSEKVASQSLLNRPDIWAEIATWTKAAKPSESILSLRNQLAAVMETLKSANDKNLLETIRKTVSGLAEAQIFGTVAAVLNDVTPLDTFWISAGIQEKVMLHSVKEARA
;
A
#
# COMPACT_ATOMS: atom_id res chain seq x y z
N MET A 1 -2.10 6.19 26.83
CA MET A 1 -2.38 6.46 25.40
C MET A 1 -2.29 5.11 24.70
N SER A 2 -3.27 4.50 24.05
CA SER A 2 -4.45 4.99 23.31
C SER A 2 -5.54 3.89 23.23
N GLN A 3 -6.72 4.11 23.81
CA GLN A 3 -7.93 3.33 23.48
C GLN A 3 -8.72 3.96 22.31
N ALA A 4 -8.31 5.15 21.84
CA ALA A 4 -9.01 5.92 20.81
C ALA A 4 -8.74 5.41 19.37
N CYS A 5 -7.62 4.73 19.12
CA CYS A 5 -7.20 4.35 17.77
C CYS A 5 -8.04 3.22 17.14
N ASN A 6 -8.77 2.44 17.94
CA ASN A 6 -9.65 1.38 17.43
C ASN A 6 -11.03 1.86 16.94
N LYS A 7 -11.33 3.16 17.03
CA LYS A 7 -12.70 3.68 16.84
C LYS A 7 -12.98 4.29 15.47
N ILE A 8 -12.07 4.19 14.50
CA ILE A 8 -12.24 4.87 13.20
C ILE A 8 -13.49 4.38 12.44
N VAL A 9 -13.96 3.16 12.70
CA VAL A 9 -15.32 2.71 12.41
C VAL A 9 -15.69 1.64 13.43
N PRO A 10 -16.37 1.96 14.53
CA PRO A 10 -16.91 0.92 15.40
C PRO A 10 -18.13 0.34 14.69
N THR A 11 -18.03 -0.91 14.26
CA THR A 11 -19.21 -1.76 14.24
C THR A 11 -19.47 -2.13 15.69
N ASP A 12 -20.72 -2.19 16.15
CA ASP A 12 -21.06 -2.74 17.47
C ASP A 12 -20.77 -4.27 17.57
N ASP A 13 -20.04 -4.79 16.58
CA ASP A 13 -19.73 -6.17 16.30
C ASP A 13 -18.20 -6.31 16.22
N ASP A 14 -17.59 -6.79 17.31
CA ASP A 14 -16.15 -7.04 17.41
C ASP A 14 -15.63 -7.99 16.32
N LEU A 15 -16.47 -8.92 15.85
CA LEU A 15 -16.10 -9.87 14.79
C LEU A 15 -15.93 -9.16 13.44
N GLN A 16 -16.74 -8.15 13.15
CA GLN A 16 -16.59 -7.33 11.95
C GLN A 16 -15.32 -6.47 12.00
N MET A 17 -14.99 -5.97 13.20
CA MET A 17 -13.74 -5.24 13.43
C MET A 17 -12.51 -6.10 13.21
N ASP A 18 -12.49 -7.31 13.78
CA ASP A 18 -11.42 -8.28 13.58
C ASP A 18 -11.31 -8.71 12.11
N THR A 19 -12.43 -8.91 11.44
CA THR A 19 -12.47 -9.27 10.02
C THR A 19 -11.91 -8.14 9.16
N LYS A 20 -12.29 -6.88 9.43
CA LYS A 20 -11.76 -5.71 8.73
C LYS A 20 -10.25 -5.60 8.93
N ASN A 21 -9.79 -5.68 10.18
CA ASN A 21 -8.37 -5.59 10.52
C ASN A 21 -7.56 -6.72 9.85
N SER A 22 -8.06 -7.94 9.89
CA SER A 22 -7.46 -9.09 9.20
C SER A 22 -7.40 -8.87 7.70
N SER A 23 -8.49 -8.43 7.06
CA SER A 23 -8.50 -8.12 5.63
C SER A 23 -7.50 -7.02 5.26
N MET A 24 -7.38 -5.95 6.04
CA MET A 24 -6.37 -4.92 5.76
C MET A 24 -4.93 -5.45 5.90
N LYS A 25 -4.66 -6.29 6.91
CA LYS A 25 -3.34 -6.95 7.07
C LYS A 25 -3.01 -7.83 5.87
N VAL A 26 -3.95 -8.67 5.45
CA VAL A 26 -3.77 -9.55 4.30
C VAL A 26 -3.59 -8.72 3.02
N ALA A 27 -4.43 -7.69 2.80
CA ALA A 27 -4.34 -6.84 1.62
C ALA A 27 -2.95 -6.24 1.44
N ALA A 28 -2.43 -5.70 2.53
CA ALA A 28 -1.13 -5.06 2.53
C ALA A 28 -0.01 -6.12 2.34
N GLY A 29 -0.10 -7.30 2.96
CA GLY A 29 0.89 -8.37 2.77
C GLY A 29 0.94 -8.87 1.32
N GLU A 30 -0.21 -9.00 0.67
CA GLU A 30 -0.31 -9.35 -0.75
C GLU A 30 0.29 -8.25 -1.64
N GLN A 31 0.12 -6.97 -1.31
CA GLN A 31 0.77 -5.86 -2.03
C GLN A 31 2.31 -5.97 -2.00
N TYR A 32 2.90 -6.33 -0.85
CA TYR A 32 4.35 -6.54 -0.75
C TYR A 32 4.83 -7.74 -1.57
N LEU A 33 4.09 -8.85 -1.53
CA LEU A 33 4.42 -10.01 -2.35
C LEU A 33 4.36 -9.67 -3.84
N ALA A 34 3.37 -8.88 -4.27
CA ALA A 34 3.32 -8.38 -5.65
C ALA A 34 4.56 -7.55 -6.02
N SER A 35 4.97 -6.62 -5.16
CA SER A 35 6.17 -5.79 -5.40
C SER A 35 7.44 -6.65 -5.50
N ALA A 36 7.61 -7.63 -4.61
CA ALA A 36 8.74 -8.54 -4.63
C ALA A 36 8.80 -9.36 -5.94
N GLN A 37 7.65 -9.89 -6.39
CA GLN A 37 7.57 -10.63 -7.65
C GLN A 37 7.89 -9.74 -8.86
N LEU A 38 7.42 -8.49 -8.89
CA LEU A 38 7.76 -7.54 -9.96
C LEU A 38 9.23 -7.16 -9.97
N SER A 39 9.84 -6.99 -8.79
CA SER A 39 11.28 -6.74 -8.66
C SER A 39 12.11 -7.91 -9.19
N LEU A 40 11.71 -9.15 -8.86
CA LEU A 40 12.34 -10.35 -9.42
C LEU A 40 12.16 -10.44 -10.93
N ALA A 41 10.96 -10.13 -11.45
CA ALA A 41 10.71 -10.09 -12.89
C ALA A 41 11.59 -9.06 -13.59
N ALA A 42 11.74 -7.85 -13.04
CA ALA A 42 12.62 -6.83 -13.57
C ALA A 42 14.08 -7.31 -13.61
N TYR A 43 14.57 -7.86 -12.49
CA TYR A 43 15.92 -8.39 -12.37
C TYR A 43 16.19 -9.51 -13.40
N GLN A 44 15.29 -10.48 -13.51
CA GLN A 44 15.42 -11.60 -14.45
C GLN A 44 15.46 -11.12 -15.90
N LEU A 45 14.61 -10.16 -16.24
CA LEU A 45 14.56 -9.58 -17.58
C LEU A 45 15.83 -8.78 -17.91
N GLU A 46 16.37 -8.05 -16.93
CA GLU A 46 17.58 -7.23 -17.10
C GLU A 46 18.87 -8.06 -17.17
N GLN A 47 18.99 -9.11 -16.36
CA GLN A 47 20.22 -9.90 -16.26
C GLN A 47 20.29 -11.01 -17.31
N PHE A 48 19.16 -11.65 -17.61
CA PHE A 48 19.16 -12.88 -18.40
C PHE A 48 18.31 -12.80 -19.66
N GLY A 49 17.47 -11.76 -19.81
CA GLY A 49 16.51 -11.66 -20.92
C GLY A 49 15.51 -12.83 -20.96
N SER A 50 15.38 -13.58 -19.86
CA SER A 50 14.64 -14.84 -19.81
C SER A 50 13.14 -14.59 -19.73
N ALA A 51 12.44 -14.78 -20.85
CA ALA A 51 11.00 -14.56 -20.93
C ALA A 51 10.18 -15.57 -20.09
N GLN A 52 10.72 -16.74 -19.74
CA GLN A 52 9.94 -17.80 -19.09
C GLN A 52 9.83 -17.61 -17.58
N GLU A 53 10.94 -17.31 -16.89
CA GLU A 53 10.94 -17.01 -15.45
C GLU A 53 10.20 -15.71 -15.16
N VAL A 54 10.37 -14.71 -16.04
CA VAL A 54 9.63 -13.45 -15.98
C VAL A 54 8.12 -13.69 -16.03
N LYS A 55 7.61 -14.57 -16.89
CA LYS A 55 6.18 -14.92 -16.93
C LYS A 55 5.67 -15.52 -15.62
N VAL A 56 6.47 -16.34 -14.94
CA VAL A 56 6.10 -16.93 -13.63
C VAL A 56 5.95 -15.82 -12.59
N HIS A 57 6.92 -14.92 -12.50
CA HIS A 57 6.88 -13.79 -11.58
C HIS A 57 5.74 -12.82 -11.88
N LEU A 58 5.45 -12.52 -13.15
CA LEU A 58 4.32 -11.64 -13.53
C LEU A 58 2.96 -12.25 -13.18
N ARG A 59 2.79 -13.57 -13.36
CA ARG A 59 1.57 -14.27 -12.94
C ARG A 59 1.40 -14.22 -11.42
N ALA A 60 2.47 -14.47 -10.67
CA ALA A 60 2.46 -14.37 -9.21
C ALA A 60 2.13 -12.94 -8.74
N ALA A 61 2.76 -11.92 -9.34
CA ALA A 61 2.48 -10.53 -9.03
C ALA A 61 1.01 -10.17 -9.28
N THR A 62 0.45 -10.59 -10.41
CA THR A 62 -0.96 -10.34 -10.76
C THR A 62 -1.90 -10.98 -9.74
N TYR A 63 -1.66 -12.25 -9.39
CA TYR A 63 -2.43 -12.97 -8.38
C TYR A 63 -2.42 -12.25 -7.01
N HIS A 64 -1.26 -11.78 -6.58
CA HIS A 64 -1.11 -11.03 -5.34
C HIS A 64 -1.81 -9.66 -5.39
N LEU A 65 -1.73 -8.93 -6.52
CA LEU A 65 -2.48 -7.67 -6.69
C LEU A 65 -4.00 -7.89 -6.64
N GLU A 66 -4.51 -8.91 -7.31
CA GLU A 66 -5.94 -9.27 -7.28
C GLU A 66 -6.42 -9.58 -5.86
N ARG A 67 -5.63 -10.35 -5.10
CA ARG A 67 -5.94 -10.65 -3.69
C ARG A 67 -5.85 -9.41 -2.80
N SER A 68 -4.89 -8.52 -3.05
CA SER A 68 -4.76 -7.26 -2.34
C SER A 68 -6.01 -6.40 -2.54
N ILE A 69 -6.41 -6.18 -3.80
CA ILE A 69 -7.61 -5.43 -4.17
C ILE A 69 -8.87 -6.06 -3.54
N GLY A 70 -9.04 -7.38 -3.64
CA GLY A 70 -10.20 -8.08 -3.07
C GLY A 70 -10.29 -7.94 -1.55
N ASN A 71 -9.17 -7.93 -0.84
CA ASN A 71 -9.16 -7.70 0.60
C ASN A 71 -9.43 -6.23 0.98
N TYR A 72 -8.94 -5.26 0.20
CA TYR A 72 -9.34 -3.86 0.39
C TYR A 72 -10.82 -3.63 0.10
N ASP A 73 -11.39 -4.27 -0.92
CA ASP A 73 -12.83 -4.23 -1.20
C ASP A 73 -13.64 -4.82 -0.04
N LYS A 74 -13.20 -5.93 0.54
CA LYS A 74 -13.81 -6.51 1.74
C LYS A 74 -13.73 -5.55 2.93
N ALA A 75 -12.56 -4.96 3.19
CA ALA A 75 -12.41 -3.96 4.26
C ALA A 75 -13.35 -2.75 4.04
N LEU A 76 -13.43 -2.23 2.81
CA LEU A 76 -14.33 -1.14 2.44
C LEU A 76 -15.82 -1.49 2.63
N SER A 77 -16.23 -2.72 2.31
CA SER A 77 -17.61 -3.17 2.52
C SER A 77 -18.01 -3.20 4.01
N LEU A 78 -17.04 -3.44 4.90
CA LEU A 78 -17.26 -3.42 6.35
C LEU A 78 -17.23 -1.99 6.91
N LEU A 79 -16.57 -1.05 6.21
CA LEU A 79 -16.50 0.36 6.59
C LEU A 79 -17.71 1.19 6.12
N ARG A 80 -18.29 0.86 4.97
CA ARG A 80 -19.37 1.65 4.33
C ARG A 80 -20.73 1.66 5.05
N PRO A 81 -21.14 0.67 5.86
CA PRO A 81 -22.41 0.73 6.58
C PRO A 81 -22.32 1.30 8.02
N ALA A 82 -21.12 1.47 8.59
CA ALA A 82 -20.95 1.81 10.00
C ALA A 82 -20.68 3.31 10.24
N LYS A 83 -21.36 3.88 11.24
CA LYS A 83 -21.22 5.29 11.61
C LYS A 83 -19.94 5.47 12.43
N ILE A 84 -19.02 6.27 11.91
CA ILE A 84 -17.87 6.79 12.67
C ILE A 84 -18.41 7.56 13.89
N THR A 85 -17.93 7.23 15.08
CA THR A 85 -18.31 7.96 16.31
C THR A 85 -17.76 9.38 16.30
N GLU A 86 -18.43 10.31 16.98
CA GLU A 86 -17.93 11.69 17.09
C GLU A 86 -16.55 11.78 17.77
N GLU A 87 -16.26 10.89 18.72
CA GLU A 87 -14.93 10.77 19.35
C GLU A 87 -13.85 10.45 18.31
N ALA A 88 -14.12 9.47 17.43
CA ALA A 88 -13.18 9.12 16.36
C ALA A 88 -13.06 10.22 15.31
N LYS A 89 -14.14 10.92 14.98
CA LYS A 89 -14.09 12.10 14.08
C LYS A 89 -13.24 13.22 14.67
N ASN A 90 -13.36 13.50 15.96
CA ASN A 90 -12.55 14.53 16.62
C ASN A 90 -11.08 14.13 16.67
N TRP A 91 -10.79 12.88 17.03
CA TRP A 91 -9.43 12.35 16.98
C TRP A 91 -8.82 12.45 15.58
N LEU A 92 -9.56 12.08 14.53
CA LEU A 92 -9.14 12.19 13.13
C LEU A 92 -8.80 13.64 12.72
N ARG A 93 -9.57 14.61 13.23
CA ARG A 93 -9.33 16.04 12.98
C ARG A 93 -8.11 16.58 13.73
N GLU A 94 -7.86 16.05 14.91
CA GLU A 94 -6.75 16.45 15.79
C GLU A 94 -5.45 15.68 15.52
N PHE A 95 -5.47 14.65 14.67
CA PHE A 95 -4.29 13.89 14.30
C PHE A 95 -3.23 14.79 13.65
N ASP A 96 -2.06 14.85 14.27
CA ASP A 96 -0.92 15.66 13.82
C ASP A 96 -0.22 14.99 12.62
N TYR A 97 -0.79 15.26 11.44
CA TYR A 97 -0.28 14.78 10.16
C TYR A 97 1.13 15.22 9.86
N ASP A 98 1.45 16.48 10.16
CA ASP A 98 2.74 17.08 9.81
C ASP A 98 3.84 16.44 10.64
N ARG A 99 3.58 16.23 11.94
CA ARG A 99 4.48 15.46 12.79
C ARG A 99 4.64 14.02 12.32
N PHE A 100 3.54 13.31 12.05
CA PHE A 100 3.59 11.92 11.56
C PHE A 100 4.39 11.80 10.25
N PHE A 101 4.13 12.69 9.29
CA PHE A 101 4.86 12.77 8.02
C PHE A 101 6.34 13.03 8.26
N SER A 102 6.69 14.02 9.08
CA SER A 102 8.08 14.36 9.39
C SER A 102 8.82 13.19 10.04
N GLU A 103 8.21 12.50 11.01
CA GLU A 103 8.83 11.36 11.70
C GLU A 103 9.04 10.16 10.76
N LYS A 104 8.06 9.84 9.90
CA LYS A 104 8.12 8.66 9.01
C LYS A 104 8.93 8.86 7.73
N VAL A 105 8.97 10.08 7.20
CA VAL A 105 9.85 10.43 6.07
C VAL A 105 11.29 10.62 6.54
N ALA A 106 11.52 11.25 7.70
CA ALA A 106 12.86 11.40 8.25
C ALA A 106 13.51 10.04 8.60
N SER A 107 12.72 9.05 9.01
CA SER A 107 13.20 7.68 9.23
C SER A 107 13.43 6.88 7.94
N GLN A 108 13.25 7.50 6.76
CA GLN A 108 13.32 6.87 5.43
C GLN A 108 12.41 5.65 5.27
N SER A 109 11.41 5.49 6.14
CA SER A 109 10.55 4.32 6.14
C SER A 109 9.46 4.41 5.07
N LEU A 110 9.21 5.59 4.50
CA LEU A 110 8.21 5.86 3.47
C LEU A 110 8.74 6.82 2.38
N LEU A 111 8.10 6.80 1.21
CA LEU A 111 8.40 7.70 0.10
C LEU A 111 8.01 9.15 0.42
N ASN A 112 8.85 10.09 -0.02
CA ASN A 112 8.60 11.52 0.07
C ASN A 112 7.73 11.99 -1.12
N ARG A 113 6.40 11.92 -0.97
CA ARG A 113 5.39 12.35 -1.95
C ARG A 113 4.40 13.34 -1.35
N PRO A 114 4.80 14.62 -1.18
CA PRO A 114 4.04 15.61 -0.41
C PRO A 114 2.61 15.83 -0.94
N ASP A 115 2.38 15.59 -2.23
CA ASP A 115 1.07 15.61 -2.89
C ASP A 115 0.13 14.52 -2.36
N ILE A 116 0.60 13.27 -2.32
CA ILE A 116 -0.15 12.13 -1.76
C ILE A 116 -0.42 12.36 -0.27
N TRP A 117 0.59 12.84 0.45
CA TRP A 117 0.46 13.12 1.89
C TRP A 117 -0.56 14.23 2.18
N ALA A 118 -0.61 15.27 1.36
CA ALA A 118 -1.61 16.34 1.47
C ALA A 118 -3.04 15.85 1.21
N GLU A 119 -3.22 14.95 0.23
CA GLU A 119 -4.52 14.33 -0.07
C GLU A 119 -5.04 13.51 1.12
N ILE A 120 -4.16 12.67 1.71
CA ILE A 120 -4.49 11.85 2.88
C ILE A 120 -4.82 12.71 4.11
N ALA A 121 -4.03 13.77 4.35
CA ALA A 121 -4.29 14.72 5.43
C ALA A 121 -5.67 15.39 5.25
N THR A 122 -6.05 15.72 4.01
CA THR A 122 -7.35 16.31 3.69
C THR A 122 -8.51 15.38 4.03
N TRP A 123 -8.45 14.11 3.63
CA TRP A 123 -9.51 13.14 3.95
C TRP A 123 -9.64 12.85 5.43
N THR A 124 -8.53 12.84 6.14
CA THR A 124 -8.55 12.55 7.57
C THR A 124 -9.09 13.71 8.37
N LYS A 125 -8.71 14.96 8.03
CA LYS A 125 -9.36 16.16 8.59
C LYS A 125 -10.86 16.21 8.28
N ALA A 126 -11.28 15.68 7.14
CA ALA A 126 -12.70 15.53 6.78
C ALA A 126 -13.40 14.36 7.50
N ALA A 127 -12.69 13.59 8.32
CA ALA A 127 -13.14 12.36 8.95
C ALA A 127 -13.70 11.32 7.94
N LYS A 128 -13.00 11.15 6.83
CA LYS A 128 -13.33 10.23 5.73
C LYS A 128 -12.24 9.17 5.52
N PRO A 129 -11.94 8.33 6.52
CA PRO A 129 -10.86 7.33 6.48
C PRO A 129 -11.05 6.26 5.39
N SER A 130 -12.30 5.98 4.99
CA SER A 130 -12.62 5.06 3.90
C SER A 130 -12.20 5.58 2.53
N GLU A 131 -12.05 6.90 2.34
CA GLU A 131 -11.58 7.48 1.09
C GLU A 131 -10.09 7.17 0.86
N SER A 132 -9.28 7.15 1.93
CA SER A 132 -7.88 6.73 1.85
C SER A 132 -7.73 5.28 1.37
N ILE A 133 -8.59 4.38 1.86
CA ILE A 133 -8.59 2.97 1.48
C ILE A 133 -9.16 2.79 0.06
N LEU A 134 -10.19 3.55 -0.30
CA LEU A 134 -10.76 3.54 -1.65
C LEU A 134 -9.75 4.04 -2.68
N SER A 135 -9.02 5.12 -2.39
CA SER A 135 -7.97 5.65 -3.25
C SER A 135 -6.85 4.64 -3.44
N LEU A 136 -6.35 4.04 -2.35
CA LEU A 136 -5.37 2.95 -2.41
C LEU A 136 -5.83 1.81 -3.31
N ARG A 137 -7.04 1.32 -3.09
CA ARG A 137 -7.65 0.26 -3.89
C ARG A 137 -7.69 0.64 -5.37
N ASN A 138 -8.08 1.87 -5.70
CA ASN A 138 -8.15 2.36 -7.08
C ASN A 138 -6.77 2.48 -7.73
N GLN A 139 -5.76 2.90 -6.96
CA GLN A 139 -4.37 2.93 -7.44
C GLN A 139 -3.83 1.53 -7.73
N LEU A 140 -4.09 0.55 -6.85
CA LEU A 140 -3.72 -0.84 -7.09
C LEU A 140 -4.41 -1.41 -8.33
N ALA A 141 -5.67 -1.05 -8.57
CA ALA A 141 -6.36 -1.41 -9.80
C ALA A 141 -5.70 -0.78 -11.04
N ALA A 142 -5.32 0.50 -10.98
CA ALA A 142 -4.61 1.17 -12.08
C ALA A 142 -3.22 0.57 -12.36
N VAL A 143 -2.48 0.21 -11.31
CA VAL A 143 -1.22 -0.53 -11.38
C VAL A 143 -1.42 -1.89 -12.04
N MET A 144 -2.47 -2.63 -11.66
CA MET A 144 -2.79 -3.92 -12.25
C MET A 144 -3.16 -3.80 -13.73
N GLU A 145 -3.94 -2.79 -14.13
CA GLU A 145 -4.25 -2.55 -15.55
C GLU A 145 -3.00 -2.16 -16.35
N THR A 146 -2.09 -1.38 -15.75
CA THR A 146 -0.78 -1.09 -16.35
C THR A 146 0.00 -2.38 -16.58
N LEU A 147 0.06 -3.28 -15.59
CA LEU A 147 0.73 -4.57 -15.70
C LEU A 147 0.11 -5.46 -16.79
N LYS A 148 -1.23 -5.49 -16.91
CA LYS A 148 -1.94 -6.26 -17.95
C LYS A 148 -1.66 -5.74 -19.37
N SER A 149 -1.30 -4.47 -19.52
CA SER A 149 -0.92 -3.89 -20.81
C SER A 149 0.50 -4.26 -21.28
N ALA A 150 1.27 -4.96 -20.44
CA ALA A 150 2.63 -5.38 -20.74
C ALA A 150 2.68 -6.35 -21.92
N ASN A 151 3.61 -6.09 -22.85
CA ASN A 151 3.95 -6.98 -23.94
C ASN A 151 5.48 -7.01 -24.11
N ASP A 152 5.99 -7.94 -24.92
CA ASP A 152 7.43 -8.16 -25.07
C ASP A 152 8.22 -6.89 -25.44
N LYS A 153 7.62 -5.91 -26.13
CA LYS A 153 8.30 -4.68 -26.55
C LYS A 153 8.43 -3.64 -25.44
N ASN A 154 7.51 -3.63 -24.48
CA ASN A 154 7.47 -2.63 -23.40
C ASN A 154 7.63 -3.24 -22.00
N LEU A 155 7.90 -4.54 -21.91
CA LEU A 155 7.79 -5.32 -20.68
C LEU A 155 8.58 -4.72 -19.52
N LEU A 156 9.87 -4.41 -19.73
CA LEU A 156 10.72 -3.86 -18.68
C LEU A 156 10.24 -2.48 -18.20
N GLU A 157 9.85 -1.62 -19.15
CA GLU A 157 9.34 -0.28 -18.82
C GLU A 157 8.04 -0.38 -18.03
N THR A 158 7.13 -1.27 -18.45
CA THR A 158 5.86 -1.53 -17.77
C THR A 158 6.10 -2.08 -16.38
N ILE A 159 7.01 -3.06 -16.20
CA ILE A 159 7.34 -3.58 -14.86
C ILE A 159 7.88 -2.47 -13.96
N ARG A 160 8.82 -1.64 -14.44
CA ARG A 160 9.38 -0.53 -13.65
C ARG A 160 8.32 0.52 -13.27
N LYS A 161 7.39 0.82 -14.18
CA LYS A 161 6.22 1.69 -13.90
C LYS A 161 5.32 1.08 -12.83
N THR A 162 5.02 -0.22 -12.92
CA THR A 162 4.21 -0.94 -11.95
C THR A 162 4.86 -0.97 -10.56
N VAL A 163 6.18 -1.22 -10.47
CA VAL A 163 6.94 -1.16 -9.21
C VAL A 163 6.85 0.25 -8.60
N SER A 164 7.09 1.29 -9.40
CA SER A 164 6.98 2.68 -8.91
C SER A 164 5.57 3.00 -8.40
N GLY A 165 4.53 2.59 -9.13
CA GLY A 165 3.14 2.77 -8.71
C GLY A 165 2.79 2.00 -7.43
N LEU A 166 3.39 0.82 -7.19
CA LEU A 166 3.20 0.09 -5.93
C LEU A 166 3.85 0.78 -4.74
N ALA A 167 5.05 1.34 -4.93
CA ALA A 167 5.72 2.09 -3.89
C ALA A 167 4.91 3.34 -3.49
N GLU A 168 4.26 3.99 -4.46
CA GLU A 168 3.32 5.10 -4.19
C GLU A 168 2.08 4.61 -3.42
N ALA A 169 1.49 3.50 -3.83
CA ALA A 169 0.36 2.89 -3.15
C ALA A 169 0.70 2.47 -1.69
N GLN A 170 1.94 2.08 -1.40
CA GLN A 170 2.37 1.71 -0.03
C GLN A 170 2.18 2.87 0.97
N ILE A 171 2.27 4.14 0.53
CA ILE A 171 2.04 5.31 1.38
C ILE A 171 0.62 5.28 1.96
N PHE A 172 -0.38 5.05 1.13
CA PHE A 172 -1.77 4.95 1.57
C PHE A 172 -1.97 3.73 2.48
N GLY A 173 -1.28 2.62 2.21
CA GLY A 173 -1.32 1.41 3.03
C GLY A 173 -0.83 1.65 4.46
N THR A 174 0.30 2.36 4.61
CA THR A 174 0.84 2.71 5.94
C THR A 174 -0.08 3.65 6.69
N VAL A 175 -0.66 4.65 6.03
CA VAL A 175 -1.61 5.55 6.71
C VAL A 175 -2.90 4.82 7.08
N ALA A 176 -3.47 4.03 6.17
CA ALA A 176 -4.65 3.22 6.47
C ALA A 176 -4.42 2.32 7.68
N ALA A 177 -3.23 1.73 7.78
CA ALA A 177 -2.91 0.83 8.87
C ALA A 177 -2.61 1.56 10.19
N VAL A 178 -1.97 2.73 10.17
CA VAL A 178 -1.83 3.61 11.35
C VAL A 178 -3.19 4.12 11.84
N LEU A 179 -4.04 4.57 10.91
CA LEU A 179 -5.39 5.01 11.23
C LEU A 179 -6.17 3.86 11.88
N ASN A 180 -6.09 2.64 11.34
CA ASN A 180 -6.87 1.53 11.87
C ASN A 180 -6.22 0.77 13.04
N ASP A 181 -5.13 1.29 13.61
CA ASP A 181 -4.29 0.58 14.61
C ASP A 181 -3.95 -0.86 14.21
N VAL A 182 -3.96 -1.11 12.91
CA VAL A 182 -3.57 -2.38 12.33
C VAL A 182 -2.08 -2.33 12.33
N THR A 183 -1.45 -2.95 13.33
CA THR A 183 0.01 -3.03 13.49
C THR A 183 0.66 -3.36 12.13
N PRO A 184 1.25 -2.36 11.43
CA PRO A 184 1.86 -2.53 10.12
C PRO A 184 3.35 -2.13 10.17
N LEU A 185 3.88 -2.04 11.39
CA LEU A 185 5.16 -1.42 11.73
C LEU A 185 6.05 -2.42 12.45
N ASP A 186 5.85 -3.72 12.22
CA ASP A 186 6.98 -4.63 12.42
C ASP A 186 8.05 -4.20 11.41
N THR A 187 9.28 -4.07 11.89
CA THR A 187 10.53 -3.96 11.12
C THR A 187 10.52 -4.69 9.79
N PHE A 188 9.85 -5.85 9.69
CA PHE A 188 9.67 -6.62 8.46
C PHE A 188 9.00 -5.84 7.30
N TRP A 189 8.04 -4.96 7.59
CA TRP A 189 7.33 -4.15 6.60
C TRP A 189 8.20 -2.99 6.08
N ILE A 190 8.98 -2.39 6.97
CA ILE A 190 9.86 -1.26 6.66
C ILE A 190 11.10 -1.75 5.88
N SER A 191 11.66 -2.90 6.24
CA SER A 191 12.85 -3.45 5.61
C SER A 191 12.61 -3.94 4.17
N ALA A 192 11.41 -4.44 3.85
CA ALA A 192 11.04 -4.84 2.49
C ALA A 192 10.97 -3.64 1.52
N GLY A 193 10.37 -2.52 1.92
CA GLY A 193 10.34 -1.29 1.12
C GLY A 193 11.72 -0.64 0.96
N ILE A 194 12.60 -0.77 1.96
CA ILE A 194 13.99 -0.31 1.88
C ILE A 194 14.81 -1.19 0.92
N GLN A 195 14.63 -2.52 0.94
CA GLN A 195 15.30 -3.43 0.01
C GLN A 195 14.92 -3.15 -1.45
N GLU A 196 13.66 -2.79 -1.71
CA GLU A 196 13.17 -2.35 -3.03
C GLU A 196 13.93 -1.11 -3.53
N LYS A 197 14.13 -0.13 -2.66
CA LYS A 197 14.90 1.10 -2.96
C LYS A 197 16.38 0.82 -3.22
N VAL A 198 17.00 -0.09 -2.47
CA VAL A 198 18.40 -0.51 -2.66
C VAL A 198 18.59 -1.26 -3.98
N MET A 199 17.66 -2.15 -4.34
CA MET A 199 17.70 -2.85 -5.64
C MET A 199 17.55 -1.89 -6.83
N LEU A 200 16.65 -0.90 -6.75
CA LEU A 200 16.48 0.08 -7.81
C LEU A 200 17.68 1.05 -7.95
N HIS A 201 18.40 1.34 -6.86
CA HIS A 201 19.61 2.18 -6.89
C HIS A 201 20.84 1.44 -7.42
N SER A 202 21.06 0.20 -6.99
CA SER A 202 22.21 -0.62 -7.42
C SER A 202 22.19 -0.94 -8.93
N VAL A 203 21.00 -1.05 -9.53
CA VAL A 203 20.84 -1.19 -11.00
C VAL A 203 21.24 0.10 -11.75
N LYS A 204 21.06 1.27 -11.15
CA LYS A 204 21.50 2.55 -11.74
C LYS A 204 23.03 2.70 -11.72
N GLU A 205 23.67 2.27 -10.63
CA GLU A 205 25.13 2.38 -10.46
C GLU A 205 25.91 1.37 -11.32
N ALA A 206 25.38 0.16 -11.53
CA ALA A 206 26.02 -0.84 -12.40
C ALA A 206 26.03 -0.46 -13.91
N ARG A 207 25.38 0.64 -14.29
CA ARG A 207 25.27 1.14 -15.68
C ARG A 207 26.00 2.47 -15.92
N ALA A 208 26.58 3.07 -14.89
CA ALA A 208 27.41 4.28 -14.98
C ALA A 208 28.89 3.89 -15.06
#